data_AF-K9VBT7-F1
#
_entry.id   AF-K9VBT7-F1
#
_cell.length_a   1.000
_cell.length_b   1.000
_cell.length_c   1.000
_cell.angle_alpha   90.00
_cell.angle_beta   90.00
_cell.angle_gamma   90.00
#
_symmetry.space_group_name_H-M   'P 1'
#
loop_
_entity.id
_entity.type
_entity.pdbx_description
1 polymer ?
#
loop_
_entity_poly.entity_id
_entity_poly.type
_entity_poly.pdbx_seq_one_letter_code
_entity_poly.pdbx_strand_id
1 'polypeptide(L)'
;MLVLENHDQPKPYDAVRGGQLPPPVGGVVLGGLAGVKHRLSSSVSEHRIAALRETLNYGDAGLKIVIKICQSETGPVQRAACDLLRQKLNSIAREKLQAFVASSSDSEAELDSAEKILKHSSGAVSEKNYDRQMSEAQLIFETITQQMQPNLLLLEALVASVEREEFTSELMNLWELLILEIQEPLKELRQAVGSAISAQLRIQWLYNQAESQANQWQQRALLALQTQDENSVRLAAVRKQVQFDRAAELKIDLDYQTVRVENLNRNLLALESKIAQANSKKEILKMQLHFAKVQQQIDFTFSQVNSIFFSP
;
A
#
# COMPACT_ATOMS: atom_id res chain seq x y z
N MET A 1 -36.76 5.89 -16.76
CA MET A 1 -36.80 7.27 -16.25
C MET A 1 -35.83 7.34 -15.07
N LEU A 2 -34.55 7.65 -15.33
CA LEU A 2 -33.56 7.82 -14.26
C LEU A 2 -33.73 9.24 -13.70
N VAL A 3 -34.19 9.32 -12.45
CA VAL A 3 -34.25 10.58 -11.71
C VAL A 3 -32.81 11.04 -11.48
N LEU A 4 -32.41 12.13 -12.13
CA LEU A 4 -31.18 12.84 -11.79
C LEU A 4 -31.35 13.33 -10.34
N GLU A 5 -30.75 12.65 -9.38
CA GLU A 5 -30.72 13.15 -8.00
C GLU A 5 -29.99 14.50 -8.01
N ASN A 6 -30.75 15.57 -7.75
CA ASN A 6 -30.23 16.92 -7.75
C ASN A 6 -29.56 17.19 -6.39
N HIS A 7 -28.24 16.99 -6.33
CA HIS A 7 -27.43 17.03 -5.10
C HIS A 7 -27.29 18.43 -4.47
N ASP A 8 -27.81 19.46 -5.15
CA ASP A 8 -27.78 20.86 -4.70
C ASP A 8 -29.03 21.25 -3.88
N GLN A 9 -30.01 20.36 -3.71
CA GLN A 9 -31.19 20.63 -2.88
C GLN A 9 -30.98 20.21 -1.40
N PRO A 10 -31.52 21.00 -0.45
CA PRO A 10 -31.43 20.67 0.96
C PRO A 10 -32.13 19.34 1.31
N LYS A 11 -31.42 18.46 2.04
CA LYS A 11 -31.93 17.19 2.57
C LYS A 11 -32.36 17.32 4.04
N PRO A 12 -33.16 16.38 4.60
CA PRO A 12 -33.72 16.48 5.96
C PRO A 12 -32.67 16.58 7.08
N TYR A 13 -31.45 16.13 6.81
CA TYR A 13 -30.31 16.15 7.74
C TYR A 13 -29.37 17.35 7.53
N ASP A 14 -29.72 18.30 6.67
CA ASP A 14 -28.88 19.46 6.39
C ASP A 14 -28.98 20.49 7.51
N ALA A 15 -27.83 20.83 8.11
CA ALA A 15 -27.74 21.88 9.11
C ALA A 15 -28.01 23.26 8.48
N VAL A 16 -29.21 23.80 8.69
CA VAL A 16 -29.57 25.18 8.36
C VAL A 16 -29.16 26.08 9.53
N ARG A 17 -28.14 26.92 9.34
CA ARG A 17 -27.73 27.89 10.35
C ARG A 17 -28.73 29.05 10.38
N GLY A 18 -29.69 29.01 11.30
CA GLY A 18 -30.56 30.15 11.61
C GLY A 18 -29.87 31.10 12.60
N GLY A 19 -29.77 32.39 12.27
CA GLY A 19 -29.52 33.44 13.24
C GLY A 19 -30.81 33.84 13.95
N GLN A 20 -30.72 34.45 15.14
CA GLN A 20 -31.87 35.00 15.89
C GLN A 20 -32.49 36.25 15.23
N LEU A 21 -31.92 36.71 14.11
CA LEU A 21 -32.46 37.80 13.29
C LEU A 21 -33.18 37.21 12.07
N PRO A 22 -34.36 37.73 11.70
CA PRO A 22 -35.04 37.30 10.49
C PRO A 22 -34.10 37.47 9.29
N PRO A 23 -34.03 36.50 8.37
CA PRO A 23 -33.13 36.56 7.25
C PRO A 23 -33.41 37.83 6.43
N PRO A 24 -32.37 38.54 5.95
CA PRO A 24 -32.56 39.67 5.05
C PRO A 24 -33.38 39.22 3.85
N VAL A 25 -34.28 40.08 3.37
CA VAL A 25 -35.13 39.78 2.21
C VAL A 25 -34.23 39.51 1.00
N GLY A 26 -34.10 38.23 0.60
CA GLY A 26 -33.15 37.76 -0.42
C GLY A 26 -31.99 36.87 0.08
N GLY A 27 -31.93 36.55 1.38
CA GLY A 27 -30.92 35.64 1.93
C GLY A 27 -31.05 34.21 1.40
N VAL A 28 -30.02 33.73 0.70
CA VAL A 28 -29.95 32.34 0.20
C VAL A 28 -29.56 31.41 1.35
N VAL A 29 -30.45 30.46 1.67
CA VAL A 29 -30.13 29.35 2.58
C VAL A 29 -29.29 28.34 1.82
N LEU A 30 -27.99 28.27 2.09
CA LEU A 30 -27.08 27.28 1.50
C LEU A 30 -27.33 25.90 2.12
N GLY A 31 -28.35 25.22 1.63
CA GLY A 31 -28.58 23.79 1.89
C GLY A 31 -27.68 22.89 1.04
N GLY A 32 -27.72 21.59 1.32
CA GLY A 32 -27.09 20.56 0.51
C GLY A 32 -25.57 20.62 0.48
N LEU A 33 -25.01 20.06 -0.60
CA LEU A 33 -23.56 20.01 -0.81
C LEU A 33 -22.93 21.40 -0.91
N ALA A 34 -23.68 22.41 -1.35
CA ALA A 34 -23.24 23.80 -1.38
C ALA A 34 -23.01 24.36 0.04
N GLY A 35 -23.91 24.05 0.99
CA GLY A 35 -23.75 24.40 2.40
C GLY A 35 -22.55 23.70 3.05
N VAL A 36 -22.34 22.42 2.73
CA VAL A 36 -21.18 21.65 3.20
C VAL A 36 -19.87 22.23 2.67
N LYS A 37 -19.79 22.55 1.38
CA LYS A 37 -18.62 23.24 0.77
C LYS A 37 -18.33 24.56 1.45
N HIS A 38 -19.35 25.36 1.78
CA HIS A 38 -19.16 26.62 2.50
C HIS A 38 -18.57 26.40 3.90
N ARG A 39 -19.02 25.38 4.65
CA ARG A 39 -18.45 25.04 5.97
C ARG A 39 -17.02 24.49 5.88
N LEU A 40 -16.69 23.77 4.81
CA LEU A 40 -15.33 23.28 4.54
C LEU A 40 -14.34 24.42 4.25
N SER A 41 -14.82 25.57 3.80
CA SER A 41 -14.03 26.80 3.59
C SER A 41 -13.82 27.63 4.87
N SER A 42 -14.31 27.17 6.04
CA SER A 42 -14.09 27.86 7.32
C SER A 42 -12.60 27.90 7.69
N SER A 43 -12.15 28.94 8.40
CA SER A 43 -10.80 29.00 8.96
C SER A 43 -10.61 28.13 10.20
N VAL A 44 -11.70 27.61 10.78
CA VAL A 44 -11.70 26.82 12.02
C VAL A 44 -11.70 25.33 11.68
N SER A 45 -10.63 24.62 12.04
CA SER A 45 -10.45 23.19 11.77
C SER A 45 -11.62 22.30 12.22
N GLU A 46 -12.22 22.58 13.37
CA GLU A 46 -13.35 21.79 13.90
C GLU A 46 -14.60 21.87 13.04
N HIS A 47 -14.94 23.06 12.52
CA HIS A 47 -16.07 23.23 11.62
C HIS A 47 -15.87 22.48 10.30
N ARG A 48 -14.63 22.44 9.81
CA ARG A 48 -14.26 21.72 8.58
C ARG A 48 -14.33 20.21 8.80
N ILE A 49 -13.87 19.72 9.95
CA ILE A 49 -13.94 18.30 10.33
C ILE A 49 -15.40 17.84 10.49
N ALA A 50 -16.26 18.66 11.09
CA ALA A 50 -17.69 18.35 11.18
C ALA A 50 -18.33 18.25 9.78
N ALA A 51 -18.04 19.21 8.90
CA ALA A 51 -18.53 19.22 7.53
C ALA A 51 -18.00 18.05 6.69
N LEU A 52 -16.79 17.55 6.95
CA LEU A 52 -16.20 16.36 6.32
C LEU A 52 -16.97 15.06 6.64
N ARG A 53 -17.68 14.98 7.77
CA ARG A 53 -18.50 13.81 8.08
C ARG A 53 -19.79 13.83 7.28
N GLU A 54 -20.35 15.02 7.10
CA GLU A 54 -21.59 15.25 6.37
C GLU A 54 -21.44 15.09 4.85
N THR A 55 -20.25 15.36 4.30
CA THR A 55 -19.99 15.15 2.85
C THR A 55 -20.29 13.71 2.42
N LEU A 56 -20.06 12.71 3.26
CA LEU A 56 -20.30 11.30 2.90
C LEU A 56 -21.77 10.99 2.59
N ASN A 57 -22.71 11.80 3.09
CA ASN A 57 -24.16 11.67 2.84
C ASN A 57 -24.60 12.14 1.44
N TYR A 58 -23.66 12.63 0.63
CA TYR A 58 -23.88 13.10 -0.75
C TYR A 58 -23.20 12.19 -1.79
N GLY A 59 -23.05 10.91 -1.45
CA GLY A 59 -22.56 9.87 -2.37
C GLY A 59 -21.24 10.24 -3.03
N ASP A 60 -21.18 10.05 -4.35
CA ASP A 60 -20.02 10.31 -5.19
C ASP A 60 -19.48 11.74 -5.14
N ALA A 61 -20.38 12.73 -5.15
CA ALA A 61 -20.02 14.14 -5.13
C ALA A 61 -19.35 14.53 -3.81
N GLY A 62 -19.82 13.94 -2.71
CA GLY A 62 -19.24 14.06 -1.39
C GLY A 62 -17.88 13.37 -1.27
N LEU A 63 -17.77 12.15 -1.78
CA LEU A 63 -16.54 11.36 -1.72
C LEU A 63 -15.37 12.05 -2.46
N LYS A 64 -15.63 12.62 -3.65
CA LYS A 64 -14.63 13.40 -4.40
C LYS A 64 -14.05 14.57 -3.60
N ILE A 65 -14.89 15.23 -2.80
CA ILE A 65 -14.45 16.34 -1.95
C ILE A 65 -13.54 15.86 -0.83
N VAL A 66 -13.88 14.73 -0.19
CA VAL A 66 -13.05 14.14 0.88
C VAL A 66 -11.70 13.66 0.34
N ILE A 67 -11.68 13.01 -0.83
CA ILE A 67 -10.44 12.59 -1.51
C ILE A 67 -9.57 13.80 -1.83
N LYS A 68 -10.15 14.86 -2.40
CA LYS A 68 -9.42 16.09 -2.71
C LYS A 68 -8.77 16.69 -1.45
N ILE A 69 -9.51 16.76 -0.34
CA ILE A 69 -8.99 17.29 0.93
C ILE A 69 -7.87 16.42 1.51
N CYS A 70 -7.99 15.09 1.44
CA CYS A 70 -6.92 14.17 1.87
C CYS A 70 -5.65 14.33 1.01
N GLN A 71 -5.77 14.73 -0.27
CA GLN A 71 -4.63 14.95 -1.18
C GLN A 71 -4.03 16.36 -1.14
N SER A 72 -4.84 17.40 -0.98
CA SER A 72 -4.40 18.80 -1.16
C SER A 72 -4.08 19.54 0.14
N GLU A 73 -4.55 19.04 1.28
CA GLU A 73 -4.36 19.71 2.57
C GLU A 73 -3.41 18.96 3.49
N THR A 74 -2.91 19.65 4.52
CA THR A 74 -2.03 19.08 5.53
C THR A 74 -2.57 19.37 6.93
N GLY A 75 -2.33 18.45 7.88
CA GLY A 75 -2.69 18.64 9.29
C GLY A 75 -3.98 17.92 9.73
N PRO A 76 -4.72 18.44 10.73
CA PRO A 76 -5.81 17.70 11.39
C PRO A 76 -7.02 17.45 10.47
N VAL A 77 -7.28 18.35 9.53
CA VAL A 77 -8.38 18.22 8.56
C VAL A 77 -8.08 17.12 7.52
N GLN A 78 -6.83 17.03 7.06
CA GLN A 78 -6.36 15.94 6.20
C GLN A 78 -6.49 14.59 6.91
N ARG A 79 -5.97 14.47 8.14
CA ARG A 79 -6.07 13.24 8.94
C ARG A 79 -7.53 12.79 9.11
N ALA A 80 -8.42 13.71 9.50
CA ALA A 80 -9.84 13.41 9.63
C ALA A 80 -10.48 12.97 8.31
N ALA A 81 -10.11 13.58 7.18
CA ALA A 81 -10.58 13.17 5.86
C ALA A 81 -10.10 11.76 5.48
N CYS A 82 -8.81 11.45 5.68
CA CYS A 82 -8.26 10.14 5.37
C CYS A 82 -8.79 9.04 6.34
N ASP A 83 -9.02 9.35 7.61
CA ASP A 83 -9.63 8.42 8.58
C ASP A 83 -11.09 8.10 8.23
N LEU A 84 -11.86 9.09 7.78
CA LEU A 84 -13.23 8.90 7.29
C LEU A 84 -13.28 8.02 6.05
N LEU A 85 -12.32 8.20 5.13
CA LEU A 85 -12.18 7.35 3.96
C LEU A 85 -11.87 5.90 4.34
N ARG A 86 -10.93 5.68 5.25
CA ARG A 86 -10.58 4.35 5.77
C ARG A 86 -11.77 3.65 6.44
N GLN A 87 -12.55 4.37 7.25
CA GLN A 87 -13.74 3.80 7.89
C GLN A 87 -14.79 3.35 6.87
N LYS A 88 -15.03 4.17 5.84
CA LYS A 88 -15.96 3.85 4.75
C LYS A 88 -15.44 2.72 3.85
N LEU A 89 -14.13 2.68 3.60
CA LEU A 89 -13.49 1.56 2.89
C LEU A 89 -13.66 0.26 3.65
N ASN A 90 -13.44 0.26 4.96
CA ASN A 90 -13.60 -0.93 5.80
C ASN A 90 -15.05 -1.42 5.86
N SER A 91 -16.05 -0.53 5.81
CA SER A 91 -17.47 -0.94 5.78
C SER A 91 -17.85 -1.53 4.42
N ILE A 92 -17.46 -0.89 3.32
CA ILE A 92 -17.74 -1.39 1.95
C ILE A 92 -16.96 -2.69 1.68
N ALA A 93 -15.71 -2.78 2.15
CA ALA A 93 -14.91 -3.99 2.10
C ALA A 93 -15.60 -5.13 2.84
N ARG A 94 -16.10 -4.90 4.06
CA ARG A 94 -16.83 -5.89 4.86
C ARG A 94 -18.13 -6.33 4.20
N GLU A 95 -18.91 -5.41 3.65
CA GLU A 95 -20.17 -5.72 2.97
C GLU A 95 -19.93 -6.56 1.71
N LYS A 96 -18.91 -6.22 0.91
CA LYS A 96 -18.50 -7.00 -0.26
C LYS A 96 -17.85 -8.34 0.11
N LEU A 97 -17.04 -8.40 1.17
CA LEU A 97 -16.49 -9.64 1.71
C LEU A 97 -17.60 -10.55 2.24
N GLN A 98 -18.60 -10.03 2.93
CA GLN A 98 -19.75 -10.80 3.41
C GLN A 98 -20.60 -11.32 2.26
N ALA A 99 -20.82 -10.52 1.21
CA ALA A 99 -21.50 -10.96 -0.01
C ALA A 99 -20.68 -12.03 -0.76
N PHE A 100 -19.35 -11.93 -0.75
CA PHE A 100 -18.45 -12.91 -1.36
C PHE A 100 -18.37 -14.21 -0.56
N VAL A 101 -18.22 -14.15 0.77
CA VAL A 101 -18.20 -15.30 1.68
C VAL A 101 -19.55 -16.03 1.67
N ALA A 102 -20.67 -15.31 1.56
CA ALA A 102 -21.99 -15.92 1.37
C ALA A 102 -22.14 -16.66 0.03
N SER A 103 -21.30 -16.36 -0.96
CA SER A 103 -21.26 -17.04 -2.27
C SER A 103 -20.20 -18.14 -2.37
N SER A 104 -19.35 -18.27 -1.36
CA SER A 104 -18.26 -19.26 -1.28
C SER A 104 -18.34 -20.02 0.04
N SER A 105 -19.42 -20.78 0.23
CA SER A 105 -19.46 -21.82 1.25
C SER A 105 -18.88 -23.10 0.65
N ASP A 106 -17.62 -23.40 0.95
CA ASP A 106 -17.17 -24.75 1.33
C ASP A 106 -15.70 -24.73 1.81
N SER A 107 -15.49 -25.31 2.99
CA SER A 107 -14.21 -25.59 3.71
C SER A 107 -13.43 -24.36 4.22
N GLU A 108 -12.81 -24.34 5.40
CA GLU A 108 -12.61 -25.36 6.43
C GLU A 108 -12.17 -24.65 7.72
N ALA A 109 -12.57 -25.21 8.86
CA ALA A 109 -11.98 -24.93 10.15
C ALA A 109 -10.56 -25.52 10.18
N GLU A 110 -9.62 -24.80 10.80
CA GLU A 110 -8.59 -25.34 11.70
C GLU A 110 -7.53 -24.26 12.00
N LEU A 111 -7.60 -23.67 13.18
CA LEU A 111 -6.49 -22.94 13.80
C LEU A 111 -6.38 -23.39 15.25
N ASP A 112 -5.94 -24.64 15.43
CA ASP A 112 -5.32 -25.06 16.68
C ASP A 112 -4.33 -26.18 16.41
N SER A 113 -3.05 -25.85 16.24
CA SER A 113 -1.87 -26.68 16.56
C SER A 113 -0.61 -26.16 15.86
N ALA A 114 0.23 -25.47 16.62
CA ALA A 114 1.69 -25.66 16.60
C ALA A 114 2.34 -24.76 17.65
N GLU A 115 2.08 -25.05 18.93
CA GLU A 115 3.00 -24.67 19.98
C GLU A 115 4.24 -25.59 19.91
N LYS A 116 5.42 -25.01 20.14
CA LYS A 116 6.75 -25.66 20.31
C LYS A 116 7.46 -26.17 19.04
N ILE A 117 8.37 -25.35 18.52
CA ILE A 117 9.74 -25.82 18.23
C ILE A 117 10.76 -24.79 18.74
N LEU A 118 11.33 -25.14 19.91
CA LEU A 118 12.69 -24.91 20.40
C LEU A 118 13.27 -23.49 20.62
N LYS A 119 13.54 -23.24 21.92
CA LYS A 119 14.62 -22.38 22.46
C LYS A 119 16.03 -22.87 22.04
N HIS A 120 17.05 -22.08 22.45
CA HIS A 120 18.53 -22.23 22.43
C HIS A 120 19.19 -21.34 21.36
N SER A 121 20.29 -20.61 21.56
CA SER A 121 21.04 -20.14 22.74
C SER A 121 22.03 -19.05 22.27
N SER A 122 22.23 -18.05 23.13
CA SER A 122 23.31 -17.05 23.24
C SER A 122 24.64 -17.24 22.45
N GLY A 123 25.11 -16.16 21.80
CA GLY A 123 26.55 -15.93 21.51
C GLY A 123 26.84 -14.72 20.60
N ALA A 124 27.98 -14.04 20.81
CA ALA A 124 28.71 -13.03 19.99
C ALA A 124 28.01 -11.73 19.51
N VAL A 125 28.56 -10.58 19.90
CA VAL A 125 27.92 -9.24 19.89
C VAL A 125 28.26 -8.38 18.65
N SER A 126 28.88 -8.93 17.60
CA SER A 126 29.18 -8.18 16.37
C SER A 126 28.45 -8.73 15.12
N GLU A 127 28.15 -10.02 15.07
CA GLU A 127 27.28 -10.66 14.06
C GLU A 127 25.79 -10.35 14.23
N LYS A 128 25.39 -10.02 15.46
CA LYS A 128 23.99 -9.70 15.80
C LYS A 128 23.41 -8.54 15.01
N ASN A 129 24.22 -7.61 14.48
CA ASN A 129 23.67 -6.45 13.78
C ASN A 129 23.12 -6.77 12.39
N TYR A 130 23.74 -7.69 11.64
CA TYR A 130 23.29 -8.01 10.28
C TYR A 130 22.07 -8.93 10.31
N ASP A 131 22.08 -9.92 11.20
CA ASP A 131 20.91 -10.78 11.40
C ASP A 131 19.75 -9.99 12.03
N ARG A 132 20.05 -8.98 12.86
CA ARG A 132 19.04 -8.03 13.35
C ARG A 132 18.44 -7.21 12.21
N GLN A 133 19.23 -6.62 11.32
CA GLN A 133 18.70 -5.88 10.17
C GLN A 133 17.86 -6.76 9.24
N MET A 134 18.29 -8.00 9.01
CA MET A 134 17.54 -8.97 8.21
C MET A 134 16.20 -9.36 8.89
N SER A 135 16.23 -9.58 10.20
CA SER A 135 15.04 -9.92 10.98
C SER A 135 14.08 -8.74 11.17
N GLU A 136 14.61 -7.53 11.31
CA GLU A 136 13.82 -6.30 11.31
C GLU A 136 13.14 -6.09 9.95
N ALA A 137 13.87 -6.25 8.84
CA ALA A 137 13.30 -6.17 7.50
C ALA A 137 12.18 -7.21 7.28
N GLN A 138 12.38 -8.44 7.76
CA GLN A 138 11.38 -9.50 7.67
C GLN A 138 10.14 -9.18 8.51
N LEU A 139 10.31 -8.72 9.75
CA LEU A 139 9.21 -8.32 10.62
C LEU A 139 8.43 -7.14 10.03
N ILE A 140 9.13 -6.14 9.47
CA ILE A 140 8.51 -5.01 8.77
C ILE A 140 7.70 -5.52 7.58
N PHE A 141 8.27 -6.43 6.78
CA PHE A 141 7.58 -7.01 5.64
C PHE A 141 6.29 -7.75 6.06
N GLU A 142 6.37 -8.62 7.05
CA GLU A 142 5.22 -9.35 7.61
C GLU A 142 4.17 -8.38 8.18
N THR A 143 4.60 -7.38 8.93
CA THR A 143 3.69 -6.40 9.55
C THR A 143 2.96 -5.59 8.49
N ILE A 144 3.68 -5.04 7.51
CA ILE A 144 3.10 -4.21 6.47
C ILE A 144 2.19 -5.04 5.57
N THR A 145 2.59 -6.27 5.19
CA THR A 145 1.73 -7.14 4.38
C THR A 145 0.44 -7.49 5.12
N GLN A 146 0.49 -7.79 6.42
CA GLN A 146 -0.71 -7.99 7.24
C GLN A 146 -1.61 -6.74 7.28
N GLN A 147 -1.02 -5.55 7.45
CA GLN A 147 -1.77 -4.29 7.45
C GLN A 147 -2.39 -3.97 6.09
N MET A 148 -1.72 -4.31 4.99
CA MET A 148 -2.20 -4.11 3.62
C MET A 148 -3.25 -5.13 3.20
N GLN A 149 -3.32 -6.29 3.85
CA GLN A 149 -4.15 -7.42 3.43
C GLN A 149 -5.62 -7.05 3.15
N PRO A 150 -6.32 -6.25 3.98
CA PRO A 150 -7.70 -5.83 3.68
C PRO A 150 -7.81 -5.04 2.37
N ASN A 151 -6.86 -4.14 2.12
CA ASN A 151 -6.84 -3.30 0.92
C ASN A 151 -6.51 -4.13 -0.33
N LEU A 152 -5.63 -5.13 -0.21
CA LEU A 152 -5.33 -6.06 -1.29
C LEU A 152 -6.54 -6.92 -1.67
N LEU A 153 -7.27 -7.46 -0.68
CA LEU A 153 -8.49 -8.23 -0.92
C LEU A 153 -9.58 -7.38 -1.59
N LEU A 154 -9.74 -6.13 -1.16
CA LEU A 154 -10.70 -5.22 -1.77
C LEU A 154 -10.30 -4.88 -3.22
N LEU A 155 -9.00 -4.69 -3.50
CA LEU A 155 -8.50 -4.47 -4.85
C LEU A 155 -8.78 -5.67 -5.76
N GLU A 156 -8.55 -6.90 -5.28
CA GLU A 156 -8.85 -8.13 -6.02
C GLU A 156 -10.36 -8.26 -6.30
N ALA A 157 -11.21 -7.96 -5.31
CA ALA A 157 -12.66 -7.95 -5.49
C ALA A 157 -13.13 -6.90 -6.52
N LEU A 158 -12.52 -5.71 -6.53
CA LEU A 158 -12.82 -4.68 -7.53
C LEU A 158 -12.40 -5.12 -8.92
N VAL A 159 -11.19 -5.67 -9.04
CA VAL A 159 -10.68 -6.22 -10.29
C VAL A 159 -11.62 -7.32 -10.83
N ALA A 160 -12.15 -8.18 -9.97
CA ALA A 160 -13.12 -9.21 -10.36
C ALA A 160 -14.50 -8.62 -10.75
N SER A 161 -14.92 -7.52 -10.12
CA SER A 161 -16.20 -6.86 -10.46
C SER A 161 -16.19 -6.19 -11.84
N VAL A 162 -15.01 -5.86 -12.38
CA VAL A 162 -14.85 -5.33 -13.74
C VAL A 162 -15.37 -6.28 -14.80
N GLU A 163 -15.22 -7.58 -14.56
CA GLU A 163 -15.60 -8.62 -15.52
C GLU A 163 -17.13 -8.84 -15.55
N ARG A 164 -17.91 -8.12 -14.72
CA ARG A 164 -19.36 -8.29 -14.55
C ARG A 164 -20.21 -7.05 -14.93
N GLU A 165 -19.70 -6.17 -15.81
CA GLU A 165 -20.41 -5.07 -16.50
C GLU A 165 -21.01 -3.89 -15.68
N GLU A 166 -21.02 -3.91 -14.35
CA GLU A 166 -21.59 -2.81 -13.52
C GLU A 166 -20.52 -1.85 -12.95
N PHE A 167 -19.63 -1.29 -13.78
CA PHE A 167 -18.59 -0.38 -13.28
C PHE A 167 -19.04 1.09 -13.27
N THR A 168 -19.28 1.65 -12.07
CA THR A 168 -19.72 3.04 -11.86
C THR A 168 -18.56 4.01 -11.60
N SER A 169 -18.83 5.32 -11.70
CA SER A 169 -17.85 6.37 -11.32
C SER A 169 -17.45 6.30 -9.85
N GLU A 170 -18.30 5.76 -8.98
CA GLU A 170 -18.02 5.62 -7.55
C GLU A 170 -16.97 4.55 -7.29
N LEU A 171 -17.11 3.40 -7.97
CA LEU A 171 -16.16 2.30 -7.91
C LEU A 171 -14.80 2.72 -8.46
N MET A 172 -14.79 3.59 -9.49
CA MET A 172 -13.57 4.19 -10.01
C MET A 172 -12.83 5.03 -8.96
N ASN A 173 -13.53 5.96 -8.29
CA ASN A 173 -12.92 6.81 -7.26
C ASN A 173 -12.38 5.98 -6.08
N LEU A 174 -13.11 4.93 -5.69
CA LEU A 174 -12.71 4.02 -4.63
C LEU A 174 -11.45 3.22 -5.03
N TRP A 175 -11.34 2.79 -6.28
CA TRP A 175 -10.14 2.13 -6.79
C TRP A 175 -8.93 3.07 -6.83
N GLU A 176 -9.11 4.33 -7.26
CA GLU A 176 -8.02 5.32 -7.24
C GLU A 176 -7.47 5.54 -5.83
N LEU A 177 -8.37 5.60 -4.84
CA LEU A 177 -7.99 5.73 -3.44
C LEU A 177 -7.25 4.50 -2.91
N LEU A 178 -7.71 3.28 -3.22
CA LEU A 178 -7.03 2.05 -2.79
C LEU A 178 -5.63 1.92 -3.34
N ILE A 179 -5.43 2.27 -4.62
CA ILE A 179 -4.08 2.25 -5.21
C ILE A 179 -3.16 3.22 -4.46
N LEU A 180 -3.64 4.40 -4.10
CA LEU A 180 -2.88 5.37 -3.30
C LEU A 180 -2.53 4.83 -1.91
N GLU A 181 -3.51 4.22 -1.21
CA GLU A 181 -3.27 3.64 0.12
C GLU A 181 -2.30 2.45 0.10
N ILE A 182 -2.20 1.74 -1.02
CA ILE A 182 -1.28 0.61 -1.22
C ILE A 182 0.12 1.08 -1.64
N GLN A 183 0.23 2.21 -2.33
CA GLN A 183 1.51 2.71 -2.86
C GLN A 183 2.50 3.13 -1.77
N GLU A 184 2.05 3.80 -0.71
CA GLU A 184 2.90 4.19 0.41
C GLU A 184 3.50 2.98 1.16
N PRO A 185 2.71 2.01 1.65
CA PRO A 185 3.28 0.83 2.29
C PRO A 185 4.10 -0.04 1.33
N LEU A 186 3.79 -0.06 0.02
CA LEU A 186 4.65 -0.73 -0.97
C LEU A 186 6.05 -0.11 -1.04
N LYS A 187 6.16 1.21 -0.91
CA LYS A 187 7.45 1.91 -0.86
C LYS A 187 8.24 1.52 0.39
N GLU A 188 7.58 1.39 1.54
CA GLU A 188 8.20 0.89 2.77
C GLU A 188 8.67 -0.57 2.63
N LEU A 189 7.87 -1.43 1.99
CA LEU A 189 8.29 -2.81 1.67
C LEU A 189 9.55 -2.83 0.80
N ARG A 190 9.61 -2.00 -0.26
CA ARG A 190 10.83 -1.88 -1.11
C ARG A 190 12.05 -1.46 -0.29
N GLN A 191 11.88 -0.52 0.64
CA GLN A 191 12.97 -0.06 1.50
C GLN A 191 13.43 -1.16 2.46
N ALA A 192 12.50 -1.89 3.08
CA ALA A 192 12.81 -3.02 3.96
C ALA A 192 13.58 -4.12 3.21
N VAL A 193 13.12 -4.50 2.02
CA VAL A 193 13.81 -5.48 1.16
C VAL A 193 15.18 -4.95 0.70
N GLY A 194 15.29 -3.67 0.36
CA GLY A 194 16.59 -3.04 0.04
C GLY A 194 17.58 -3.06 1.21
N SER A 195 17.09 -2.86 2.44
CA SER A 195 17.89 -3.00 3.67
C SER A 195 18.38 -4.43 3.87
N ALA A 196 17.50 -5.42 3.66
CA ALA A 196 17.83 -6.84 3.70
C ALA A 196 18.91 -7.24 2.67
N ILE A 197 18.76 -6.79 1.42
CA ILE A 197 19.77 -7.01 0.36
C ILE A 197 21.11 -6.36 0.74
N SER A 198 21.08 -5.15 1.30
CA SER A 198 22.29 -4.44 1.72
C SER A 198 23.02 -5.19 2.84
N ALA A 199 22.27 -5.76 3.80
CA ALA A 199 22.83 -6.62 4.85
C ALA A 199 23.48 -7.89 4.26
N GLN A 200 22.80 -8.57 3.32
CA GLN A 200 23.35 -9.74 2.62
C GLN A 200 24.64 -9.39 1.86
N LEU A 201 24.64 -8.31 1.07
CA LEU A 201 25.82 -7.85 0.32
C LEU A 201 27.01 -7.51 1.24
N ARG A 202 26.73 -7.00 2.45
CA ARG A 202 27.76 -6.74 3.46
C ARG A 202 28.41 -8.04 3.92
N ILE A 203 27.63 -9.09 4.21
CA ILE A 203 28.15 -10.41 4.59
C ILE A 203 28.93 -11.03 3.44
N GLN A 204 28.42 -10.94 2.21
CA GLN A 204 29.13 -11.39 1.01
C GLN A 204 30.50 -10.73 0.87
N TRP A 205 30.58 -9.41 1.09
CA TRP A 205 31.85 -8.69 1.04
C TRP A 205 32.83 -9.15 2.13
N LEU A 206 32.35 -9.36 3.36
CA LEU A 206 33.17 -9.88 4.46
C LEU A 206 33.68 -11.29 4.18
N TYR A 207 32.84 -12.15 3.59
CA TYR A 207 33.21 -13.50 3.17
C TYR A 207 34.33 -13.45 2.13
N ASN A 208 34.16 -12.67 1.05
CA ASN A 208 35.16 -12.51 0.00
C ASN A 208 36.48 -11.93 0.55
N GLN A 209 36.39 -11.03 1.54
CA GLN A 209 37.56 -10.48 2.22
C GLN A 209 38.32 -11.55 3.00
N ALA A 210 37.62 -12.37 3.79
CA ALA A 210 38.22 -13.44 4.58
C ALA A 210 38.86 -14.51 3.68
N GLU A 211 38.19 -14.90 2.59
CA GLU A 211 38.71 -15.84 1.60
C GLU A 211 40.00 -15.31 0.93
N SER A 212 40.00 -14.03 0.53
CA SER A 212 41.19 -13.39 -0.04
C SER A 212 42.37 -13.36 0.95
N GLN A 213 42.11 -13.06 2.23
CA GLN A 213 43.14 -13.10 3.27
C GLN A 213 43.67 -14.52 3.51
N ALA A 214 42.80 -15.53 3.51
CA ALA A 214 43.22 -16.93 3.63
C ALA A 214 44.14 -17.33 2.46
N ASN A 215 43.81 -16.92 1.24
CA ASN A 215 44.63 -17.15 0.05
C ASN A 215 45.99 -16.46 0.12
N GLN A 216 46.05 -15.22 0.63
CA GLN A 216 47.33 -14.52 0.85
C GLN A 216 48.21 -15.23 1.90
N TRP A 217 47.62 -15.69 3.01
CA TRP A 217 48.36 -16.44 4.02
C TRP A 217 48.84 -17.79 3.49
N GLN A 218 48.06 -18.44 2.63
CA GLN A 218 48.48 -19.64 1.92
C GLN A 218 49.70 -19.38 1.02
N GLN A 219 49.67 -18.32 0.21
CA GLN A 219 50.81 -17.94 -0.64
C GLN A 219 52.06 -17.65 0.19
N ARG A 220 51.92 -16.95 1.32
CA ARG A 220 53.04 -16.68 2.25
C ARG A 220 53.61 -17.95 2.86
N ALA A 221 52.77 -18.92 3.23
CA ALA A 221 53.21 -20.22 3.72
C ALA A 221 54.02 -20.98 2.64
N LEU A 222 53.57 -20.93 1.38
CA LEU A 222 54.27 -21.57 0.26
C LEU A 222 55.64 -20.93 -0.01
N LEU A 223 55.74 -19.60 0.08
CA LEU A 223 57.02 -18.89 -0.06
C LEU A 223 57.98 -19.21 1.10
N ALA A 224 57.47 -19.27 2.33
CA ALA A 224 58.27 -19.61 3.51
C ALA A 224 58.79 -21.06 3.49
N LEU A 225 58.08 -21.97 2.81
CA LEU A 225 58.57 -23.34 2.55
C LEU A 225 59.80 -23.33 1.62
N GLN A 226 59.87 -22.42 0.66
CA GLN A 226 61.04 -22.29 -0.23
C GLN A 226 62.27 -21.78 0.52
N THR A 227 62.06 -20.91 1.51
CA THR A 227 63.14 -20.35 2.35
C THR A 227 63.52 -21.26 3.52
N GLN A 228 62.90 -22.45 3.65
CA GLN A 228 63.10 -23.43 4.73
C GLN A 228 62.90 -22.87 6.16
N ASP A 229 62.08 -21.82 6.33
CA ASP A 229 61.78 -21.26 7.65
C ASP A 229 60.49 -21.89 8.22
N GLU A 230 60.66 -22.96 8.99
CA GLU A 230 59.55 -23.70 9.59
C GLU A 230 58.66 -22.86 10.51
N ASN A 231 59.22 -21.87 11.21
CA ASN A 231 58.47 -21.05 12.16
C ASN A 231 57.50 -20.12 11.41
N SER A 232 57.97 -19.50 10.33
CA SER A 232 57.15 -18.66 9.45
C SER A 232 56.06 -19.45 8.74
N VAL A 233 56.35 -20.70 8.33
CA VAL A 233 55.35 -21.60 7.73
C VAL A 233 54.23 -21.91 8.72
N ARG A 234 54.57 -22.29 9.97
CA ARG A 234 53.57 -22.60 11.00
C ARG A 234 52.69 -21.40 11.32
N LEU A 235 53.29 -20.22 11.51
CA LEU A 235 52.55 -18.99 11.78
C LEU A 235 51.60 -18.61 10.63
N ALA A 236 52.06 -18.71 9.39
CA ALA A 236 51.23 -18.45 8.22
C ALA A 236 50.09 -19.47 8.09
N ALA A 237 50.33 -20.75 8.38
CA ALA A 237 49.33 -21.80 8.37
C ALA A 237 48.23 -21.57 9.42
N VAL A 238 48.60 -21.19 10.65
CA VAL A 238 47.63 -20.84 11.71
C VAL A 238 46.77 -19.65 11.29
N ARG A 239 47.37 -18.60 10.72
CA ARG A 239 46.61 -17.43 10.25
C ARG A 239 45.67 -17.75 9.09
N LYS A 240 46.11 -18.62 8.16
CA LYS A 240 45.25 -19.15 7.10
C LYS A 240 44.05 -19.87 7.71
N GLN A 241 44.28 -20.75 8.68
CA GLN A 241 43.22 -21.52 9.33
C GLN A 241 42.17 -20.60 9.96
N VAL A 242 42.58 -19.58 10.71
CA VAL A 242 41.67 -18.60 11.32
C VAL A 242 40.80 -17.90 10.27
N GLN A 243 41.39 -17.47 9.14
CA GLN A 243 40.64 -16.81 8.07
C GLN A 243 39.73 -17.77 7.30
N PHE A 244 40.15 -19.03 7.14
CA PHE A 244 39.35 -20.08 6.52
C PHE A 244 38.12 -20.43 7.38
N ASP A 245 38.33 -20.64 8.69
CA ASP A 245 37.25 -20.90 9.64
C ASP A 245 36.25 -19.73 9.65
N ARG A 246 36.77 -18.49 9.60
CA ARG A 246 35.93 -17.28 9.49
C ARG A 246 35.12 -17.23 8.18
N ALA A 247 35.74 -17.59 7.05
CA ALA A 247 35.04 -17.65 5.77
C ALA A 247 33.97 -18.75 5.76
N ALA A 248 34.23 -19.89 6.40
CA ALA A 248 33.26 -20.98 6.52
C ALA A 248 32.03 -20.57 7.33
N GLU A 249 32.22 -19.87 8.45
CA GLU A 249 31.13 -19.31 9.27
C GLU A 249 30.29 -18.30 8.48
N LEU A 250 30.94 -17.30 7.86
CA LEU A 250 30.24 -16.28 7.05
C LEU A 250 29.48 -16.87 5.86
N LYS A 251 29.96 -17.99 5.32
CA LYS A 251 29.27 -18.70 4.23
C LYS A 251 27.95 -19.31 4.69
N ILE A 252 27.92 -19.90 5.89
CA ILE A 252 26.69 -20.45 6.47
C ILE A 252 25.64 -19.34 6.62
N ASP A 253 26.04 -18.19 7.16
CA ASP A 253 25.16 -17.03 7.32
C ASP A 253 24.67 -16.48 5.97
N LEU A 254 25.57 -16.40 4.99
CA LEU A 254 25.26 -15.92 3.65
C LEU A 254 24.25 -16.84 2.94
N ASP A 255 24.45 -18.15 2.99
CA ASP A 255 23.56 -19.13 2.37
C ASP A 255 22.17 -19.04 3.00
N TYR A 256 22.11 -18.91 4.33
CA TYR A 256 20.86 -18.71 5.08
C TYR A 256 20.14 -17.40 4.69
N GLN A 257 20.86 -16.27 4.62
CA GLN A 257 20.27 -14.99 4.25
C GLN A 257 19.82 -14.94 2.79
N THR A 258 20.53 -15.62 1.89
CA THR A 258 20.20 -15.66 0.46
C THR A 258 18.79 -16.19 0.24
N VAL A 259 18.42 -17.31 0.89
CA VAL A 259 17.08 -17.88 0.79
C VAL A 259 16.01 -16.89 1.30
N ARG A 260 16.28 -16.21 2.42
CA ARG A 260 15.34 -15.23 2.99
C ARG A 260 15.16 -14.01 2.09
N VAL A 261 16.25 -13.44 1.56
CA VAL A 261 16.21 -12.30 0.63
C VAL A 261 15.49 -12.69 -0.67
N GLU A 262 15.74 -13.87 -1.20
CA GLU A 262 15.02 -14.37 -2.38
C GLU A 262 13.52 -14.48 -2.13
N ASN A 263 13.11 -15.03 -0.99
CA ASN A 263 11.70 -15.11 -0.63
C ASN A 263 11.05 -13.73 -0.51
N LEU A 264 11.71 -12.78 0.18
CA LEU A 264 11.23 -11.40 0.30
C LEU A 264 11.10 -10.72 -1.07
N ASN A 265 12.10 -10.87 -1.94
CA ASN A 265 12.08 -10.34 -3.30
C ASN A 265 10.96 -10.95 -4.15
N ARG A 266 10.80 -12.29 -4.12
CA ARG A 266 9.72 -12.98 -4.86
C ARG A 266 8.35 -12.48 -4.41
N ASN A 267 8.13 -12.36 -3.11
CA ASN A 267 6.86 -11.88 -2.55
C ASN A 267 6.61 -10.41 -2.91
N LEU A 268 7.63 -9.56 -2.83
CA LEU A 268 7.54 -8.16 -3.25
C LEU A 268 7.18 -8.03 -4.74
N LEU A 269 7.88 -8.77 -5.61
CA LEU A 269 7.62 -8.77 -7.06
C LEU A 269 6.20 -9.26 -7.38
N ALA A 270 5.71 -10.27 -6.67
CA ALA A 270 4.34 -10.75 -6.83
C ALA A 270 3.32 -9.66 -6.48
N LEU A 271 3.52 -8.92 -5.38
CA LEU A 271 2.67 -7.80 -4.99
C LEU A 271 2.74 -6.66 -6.02
N GLU A 272 3.93 -6.29 -6.46
CA GLU A 272 4.12 -5.26 -7.49
C GLU A 272 3.44 -5.63 -8.80
N SER A 273 3.54 -6.89 -9.22
CA SER A 273 2.85 -7.40 -10.40
C SER A 273 1.33 -7.30 -10.27
N LYS A 274 0.75 -7.71 -9.13
CA LYS A 274 -0.70 -7.58 -8.87
C LYS A 274 -1.16 -6.11 -8.94
N ILE A 275 -0.38 -5.20 -8.35
CA ILE A 275 -0.69 -3.77 -8.37
C ILE A 275 -0.55 -3.18 -9.78
N ALA A 276 0.46 -3.60 -10.54
CA ALA A 276 0.63 -3.18 -11.94
C ALA A 276 -0.54 -3.65 -12.82
N GLN A 277 -0.99 -4.90 -12.65
CA GLN A 277 -2.16 -5.43 -13.34
C GLN A 277 -3.44 -4.65 -12.99
N ALA A 278 -3.65 -4.36 -11.69
CA ALA A 278 -4.78 -3.56 -11.26
C ALA A 278 -4.75 -2.13 -11.83
N ASN A 279 -3.58 -1.50 -11.90
CA ASN A 279 -3.42 -0.19 -12.55
C ASN A 279 -3.71 -0.24 -14.06
N SER A 280 -3.24 -1.27 -14.76
CA SER A 280 -3.54 -1.43 -16.18
C SER A 280 -5.05 -1.58 -16.43
N LYS A 281 -5.74 -2.43 -15.64
CA LYS A 281 -7.20 -2.57 -15.69
C LYS A 281 -7.92 -1.25 -15.39
N LYS A 282 -7.43 -0.51 -14.39
CA LYS A 282 -7.96 0.82 -14.05
C LYS A 282 -7.87 1.81 -15.23
N GLU A 283 -6.74 1.90 -15.91
CA GLU A 283 -6.58 2.84 -17.04
C GLU A 283 -7.50 2.47 -18.21
N ILE A 284 -7.70 1.17 -18.47
CA ILE A 284 -8.66 0.70 -19.48
C ILE A 284 -10.08 1.16 -19.12
N LEU A 285 -10.50 0.97 -17.87
CA LEU A 285 -11.82 1.38 -17.39
C LEU A 285 -12.03 2.89 -17.47
N LYS A 286 -11.01 3.67 -17.11
CA LYS A 286 -11.05 5.12 -17.22
C LYS A 286 -11.29 5.58 -18.65
N MET A 287 -10.65 4.93 -19.62
CA MET A 287 -10.88 5.20 -21.05
C MET A 287 -12.30 4.82 -21.48
N GLN A 288 -12.81 3.67 -21.04
CA GLN A 288 -14.18 3.23 -21.36
C GLN A 288 -15.24 4.18 -20.79
N LEU A 289 -15.10 4.60 -19.53
CA LEU A 289 -15.99 5.58 -18.91
C LEU A 289 -15.95 6.93 -19.62
N HIS A 290 -14.76 7.37 -20.04
CA HIS A 290 -14.61 8.60 -20.81
C HIS A 290 -15.30 8.48 -22.17
N PHE A 291 -15.12 7.36 -22.88
CA PHE A 291 -15.78 7.10 -24.16
C PHE A 291 -17.30 7.07 -24.02
N ALA A 292 -17.83 6.35 -23.02
CA ALA A 292 -19.27 6.30 -22.74
C ALA A 292 -19.86 7.69 -22.48
N LYS A 293 -19.14 8.53 -21.73
CA LYS A 293 -19.55 9.92 -21.46
C LYS A 293 -19.54 10.78 -22.72
N VAL A 294 -18.51 10.66 -23.56
CA VAL A 294 -18.43 11.37 -24.85
C VAL A 294 -19.57 10.93 -25.77
N GLN A 295 -19.85 9.63 -25.85
CA GLN A 295 -20.97 9.10 -26.63
C GLN A 295 -22.31 9.67 -26.16
N GLN A 296 -22.57 9.68 -24.85
CA GLN A 296 -23.79 10.29 -24.29
C GLN A 296 -23.91 11.78 -24.63
N GLN A 297 -22.81 12.53 -24.61
CA GLN A 297 -22.81 13.95 -25.00
C GLN A 297 -23.11 14.12 -26.50
N ILE A 298 -22.57 13.25 -27.35
CA ILE A 298 -22.89 13.22 -28.79
C ILE A 298 -24.37 12.90 -28.99
N ASP A 299 -24.91 11.88 -28.34
CA ASP A 299 -26.32 11.50 -28.46
C ASP A 299 -27.24 12.61 -27.94
N PHE A 300 -26.87 13.26 -26.84
CA PHE A 300 -27.60 14.40 -26.29
C PHE A 300 -27.59 15.59 -27.25
N THR A 301 -26.41 15.98 -27.75
CA THR A 301 -26.29 17.09 -28.72
C THR A 301 -27.01 16.77 -30.02
N PHE A 302 -26.95 15.53 -30.51
CA PHE A 302 -27.70 15.07 -31.67
C PHE A 302 -29.21 15.14 -31.42
N SER A 303 -29.68 14.72 -30.24
CA SER A 303 -31.11 14.84 -29.88
C SER A 303 -31.56 16.30 -29.77
N GLN A 304 -30.73 17.20 -29.23
CA GLN A 304 -31.03 18.63 -29.16
C GLN A 304 -31.08 19.25 -30.56
N VAL A 305 -30.10 18.97 -31.41
CA VAL A 305 -30.09 19.41 -32.81
C VAL A 305 -31.32 18.85 -33.55
N ASN A 306 -31.64 17.57 -33.38
CA ASN A 306 -32.82 16.98 -34.00
C ASN A 306 -34.12 17.64 -33.52
N SER A 307 -34.24 17.99 -32.23
CA SER A 307 -35.40 18.72 -31.71
C SER A 307 -35.50 20.16 -32.25
N ILE A 308 -34.38 20.81 -32.54
CA ILE A 308 -34.35 22.17 -33.09
C ILE A 308 -34.67 22.18 -34.59
N PHE A 309 -34.22 21.17 -35.34
CA PHE A 309 -34.35 21.13 -36.81
C PHE A 309 -35.58 20.34 -37.31
N PHE A 310 -36.16 19.44 -36.51
CA PHE A 310 -37.25 18.55 -36.92
C PHE A 310 -38.44 18.56 -35.95
N SER A 311 -38.73 19.71 -35.34
CA SER A 311 -40.03 19.91 -34.68
C SER A 311 -41.13 20.13 -35.74
N PRO A 312 -42.33 19.50 -35.60
CA PRO A 312 -43.43 19.59 -36.56
C PRO A 312 -44.08 20.98 -36.63
#